data_AF-A0A1Q1G8C6-F1
#
_entry.id   AF-A0A1Q1G8C6-F1
#
_cell.length_a   1.000
_cell.length_b   1.000
_cell.length_c   1.000
_cell.angle_alpha   90.00
_cell.angle_beta   90.00
_cell.angle_gamma   90.00
#
_symmetry.space_group_name_H-M   'P 1'
#
loop_
_entity.id
_entity.type
_entity.pdbx_description
1 polymer ?
#
loop_
_entity_poly.entity_id
_entity_poly.type
_entity_poly.pdbx_seq_one_letter_code
_entity_poly.pdbx_strand_id
1 'polypeptide(L)'
;VCSAVGVVPLSLQYGFENMKEFLEGAWSIDAHFRTAPFESNLPVLLGLLSVWNTTFLGCAARAILPYCQALQKLAPHIQQVSMESNGKGVSIDGTPLTYEAGEIDFGEPGTNGQHSFYQLIHQGRIIPCDFIGIIKSQQSVYLKG
;
A
#
# COMPACT_ATOMS: atom_id res chain seq x y z
N VAL A 1 -1.32 13.75 1.52
CA VAL A 1 -0.38 14.17 0.44
C VAL A 1 -1.06 15.02 -0.65
N CYS A 2 -2.30 14.74 -1.04
CA CYS A 2 -3.00 15.49 -2.11
C CYS A 2 -3.50 16.90 -1.74
N SER A 3 -3.32 17.36 -0.50
CA SER A 3 -3.57 18.75 -0.11
C SER A 3 -2.30 19.60 -0.26
N ALA A 4 -2.37 20.89 0.09
CA ALA A 4 -1.21 21.79 0.08
C ALA A 4 0.03 21.23 0.81
N VAL A 5 -0.17 20.38 1.83
CA VAL A 5 0.91 19.72 2.58
C VAL A 5 1.89 18.98 1.67
N GLY A 6 1.39 18.26 0.66
CA GLY A 6 2.24 17.56 -0.32
C GLY A 6 2.35 18.30 -1.65
N VAL A 7 1.25 18.91 -2.11
CA VAL A 7 1.20 19.57 -3.43
C VAL A 7 2.18 20.74 -3.52
N VAL A 8 2.32 21.58 -2.49
CA VAL A 8 3.24 22.72 -2.53
C VAL A 8 4.70 22.29 -2.70
N PRO A 9 5.30 21.46 -1.79
CA PRO A 9 6.71 21.10 -1.92
C PRO A 9 7.00 20.29 -3.20
N LEU A 10 6.09 19.40 -3.61
CA LEU A 10 6.29 18.61 -4.83
C LEU A 10 6.16 19.47 -6.09
N SER A 11 5.27 20.47 -6.11
CA SER A 11 5.16 21.41 -7.24
C SER A 11 6.39 22.30 -7.37
N LEU A 12 7.03 22.68 -6.25
CA LEU A 12 8.29 23.42 -6.27
C LEU A 12 9.44 22.57 -6.85
N GLN A 13 9.44 21.27 -6.55
CA GLN A 13 10.50 20.35 -7.00
C GLN A 13 10.31 19.85 -8.44
N TYR A 14 9.06 19.56 -8.84
CA TYR A 14 8.74 18.86 -10.09
C TYR A 14 7.86 19.67 -11.04
N GLY A 15 7.41 20.86 -10.65
CA GLY A 15 6.45 21.65 -11.42
C GLY A 15 5.00 21.26 -11.14
N PHE A 16 4.09 22.24 -11.24
CA PHE A 16 2.67 22.02 -10.94
C PHE A 16 1.98 21.10 -11.96
N GLU A 17 2.40 21.11 -13.23
CA GLU A 17 1.81 20.23 -14.25
C GLU A 17 1.99 18.74 -13.91
N ASN A 18 3.17 18.34 -13.44
CA ASN A 18 3.39 16.97 -12.95
C ASN A 18 2.52 16.65 -11.72
N MET A 19 2.30 17.62 -10.84
CA MET A 19 1.41 17.44 -9.70
C MET A 19 -0.07 17.35 -10.10
N LYS A 20 -0.46 18.04 -11.16
CA LYS A 20 -1.82 17.94 -11.72
C LYS A 20 -2.06 16.52 -12.25
N GLU A 21 -1.13 15.94 -13.00
CA GLU A 21 -1.22 14.55 -13.46
C GLU A 21 -1.33 13.55 -12.29
N PHE A 22 -0.54 13.77 -11.23
CA PHE A 22 -0.65 12.96 -10.00
C PHE A 22 -2.04 13.05 -9.35
N LEU A 23 -2.61 14.26 -9.26
CA LEU A 23 -3.94 14.46 -8.67
C LEU A 23 -5.06 13.88 -9.55
N GLU A 24 -4.92 13.96 -10.87
CA GLU A 24 -5.85 13.30 -11.81
C GLU A 24 -5.82 11.78 -11.67
N GLY A 25 -4.62 11.19 -11.46
CA GLY A 25 -4.49 9.77 -11.14
C GLY A 25 -5.16 9.37 -9.82
N ALA A 26 -5.01 10.19 -8.77
CA ALA A 26 -5.71 9.97 -7.50
C ALA A 26 -7.24 10.09 -7.65
N TRP A 27 -7.71 11.08 -8.39
CA TRP A 27 -9.14 11.23 -8.66
C TRP A 27 -9.72 10.07 -9.48
N SER A 28 -8.94 9.48 -10.38
CA SER A 28 -9.36 8.30 -11.16
C SER A 28 -9.70 7.11 -10.26
N ILE A 29 -8.86 6.81 -9.25
CA ILE A 29 -9.16 5.71 -8.32
C ILE A 29 -10.29 6.06 -7.35
N ASP A 30 -10.45 7.34 -6.97
CA ASP A 30 -11.60 7.79 -6.18
C ASP A 30 -12.92 7.59 -6.93
N ALA A 31 -12.94 7.93 -8.22
CA ALA A 31 -14.10 7.74 -9.08
C ALA A 31 -14.45 6.25 -9.23
N HIS A 32 -13.44 5.39 -9.44
CA HIS A 32 -13.60 3.93 -9.47
C HIS A 32 -14.16 3.42 -8.15
N PHE A 33 -13.56 3.80 -7.03
CA PHE A 33 -13.98 3.37 -5.69
C PHE A 33 -15.44 3.74 -5.40
N ARG A 34 -15.87 4.94 -5.82
CA ARG A 34 -17.22 5.43 -5.58
C ARG A 34 -18.28 4.74 -6.44
N THR A 35 -17.95 4.31 -7.66
CA THR A 35 -18.95 3.96 -8.68
C THR A 35 -18.92 2.50 -9.14
N ALA A 36 -17.78 1.82 -9.05
CA ALA A 36 -17.67 0.44 -9.49
C ALA A 36 -18.44 -0.52 -8.55
N PRO A 37 -19.15 -1.53 -9.09
CA PRO A 37 -19.81 -2.54 -8.27
C PRO A 37 -18.75 -3.34 -7.48
N PHE A 38 -19.09 -3.75 -6.26
CA PHE A 38 -18.13 -4.25 -5.27
C PHE A 38 -17.26 -5.42 -5.77
N GLU A 39 -17.83 -6.32 -6.56
CA GLU A 39 -17.14 -7.47 -7.17
C GLU A 39 -16.03 -7.09 -8.18
N SER A 40 -15.99 -5.84 -8.61
CA SER A 40 -14.98 -5.29 -9.53
C SER A 40 -14.27 -4.05 -8.97
N ASN A 41 -14.55 -3.72 -7.70
CA ASN A 41 -14.05 -2.52 -7.06
C ASN A 41 -12.72 -2.82 -6.36
N LEU A 42 -11.61 -2.32 -6.92
CA LEU A 42 -10.26 -2.70 -6.52
C LEU A 42 -9.98 -2.39 -5.03
N PRO A 43 -10.22 -1.17 -4.51
CA PRO A 43 -10.04 -0.90 -3.08
C PRO A 43 -10.93 -1.74 -2.17
N VAL A 44 -12.19 -2.02 -2.57
CA VAL A 44 -13.10 -2.87 -1.77
C VAL A 44 -12.57 -4.29 -1.70
N LEU A 45 -12.19 -4.89 -2.82
CA LEU A 45 -11.65 -6.24 -2.86
C LEU A 45 -10.36 -6.36 -2.04
N LEU A 46 -9.44 -5.38 -2.15
CA LEU A 46 -8.21 -5.36 -1.36
C LEU A 46 -8.51 -5.23 0.15
N GLY A 47 -9.46 -4.38 0.54
CA GLY A 47 -9.89 -4.25 1.92
C GLY A 47 -10.50 -5.55 2.47
N LEU A 48 -11.37 -6.21 1.69
CA LEU A 48 -11.97 -7.50 2.06
C LEU A 48 -10.92 -8.61 2.18
N LEU A 49 -9.92 -8.65 1.29
CA LEU A 49 -8.80 -9.59 1.40
C LEU A 49 -7.98 -9.35 2.66
N SER A 50 -7.74 -8.09 3.04
CA SER A 50 -7.07 -7.76 4.31
C SER A 50 -7.88 -8.27 5.51
N VAL A 51 -9.18 -7.96 5.58
CA VAL A 51 -10.07 -8.48 6.64
C VAL A 51 -10.09 -10.01 6.68
N TRP A 52 -10.16 -10.66 5.51
CA TRP A 52 -10.13 -12.13 5.43
C TRP A 52 -8.84 -12.69 6.02
N ASN A 53 -7.68 -12.18 5.61
CA ASN A 53 -6.40 -12.65 6.08
C ASN A 53 -6.18 -12.35 7.57
N THR A 54 -6.47 -11.15 8.03
CA THR A 54 -6.20 -10.71 9.40
C THR A 54 -7.20 -11.31 10.38
N THR A 55 -8.51 -11.16 10.13
CA THR A 55 -9.56 -11.54 11.07
C THR A 55 -9.93 -13.02 11.00
N PHE A 56 -9.96 -13.62 9.80
CA PHE A 56 -10.41 -15.01 9.65
C PHE A 56 -9.24 -16.00 9.58
N LEU A 57 -8.14 -15.65 8.92
CA LEU A 57 -6.95 -16.51 8.84
C LEU A 57 -5.89 -16.21 9.92
N GLY A 58 -6.09 -15.19 10.75
CA GLY A 58 -5.19 -14.84 11.86
C GLY A 58 -3.81 -14.34 11.42
N CYS A 59 -3.67 -13.86 10.19
CA CYS A 59 -2.42 -13.31 9.67
C CYS A 59 -2.24 -11.87 10.16
N ALA A 60 -1.57 -11.69 11.30
CA ALA A 60 -1.43 -10.39 11.96
C ALA A 60 -0.56 -9.35 11.22
N ALA A 61 0.18 -9.74 10.18
CA ALA A 61 1.10 -8.86 9.47
C ALA A 61 0.94 -8.97 7.96
N ARG A 62 1.21 -7.86 7.26
CA ARG A 62 1.19 -7.79 5.79
C ARG A 62 2.49 -7.16 5.27
N ALA A 63 3.04 -7.76 4.22
CA ALA A 63 4.26 -7.29 3.58
C ALA A 63 3.95 -6.49 2.30
N ILE A 64 4.45 -5.26 2.21
CA ILE A 64 4.31 -4.38 1.03
C ILE A 64 5.62 -4.41 0.25
N LEU A 65 5.61 -5.02 -0.93
CA LEU A 65 6.83 -5.43 -1.64
C LEU A 65 6.87 -4.83 -3.04
N PRO A 66 7.20 -3.53 -3.19
CA PRO A 66 7.29 -2.90 -4.50
C PRO A 66 8.59 -3.33 -5.21
N TYR A 67 8.48 -3.95 -6.38
CA TYR A 67 9.61 -4.28 -7.26
C TYR A 67 10.02 -3.05 -8.09
N CYS A 68 10.26 -1.94 -7.38
CA CYS A 68 10.69 -0.67 -7.93
C CYS A 68 11.38 0.15 -6.83
N GLN A 69 12.67 0.44 -7.00
CA GLN A 69 13.44 1.19 -6.00
C GLN A 69 12.91 2.62 -5.77
N ALA A 70 12.28 3.23 -6.79
CA ALA A 70 11.65 4.55 -6.66
C ALA A 70 10.52 4.57 -5.60
N LEU A 71 9.94 3.41 -5.28
CA LEU A 71 8.89 3.24 -4.28
C LEU A 71 9.44 2.85 -2.88
N GLN A 72 10.73 3.04 -2.61
CA GLN A 72 11.35 2.71 -1.31
C GLN A 72 10.70 3.39 -0.08
N LYS A 73 9.95 4.48 -0.26
CA LYS A 73 9.21 5.16 0.81
C LYS A 73 7.71 4.85 0.83
N LEU A 74 7.24 3.95 -0.03
CA LEU A 74 5.84 3.55 -0.08
C LEU A 74 5.43 2.78 1.18
N ALA A 75 6.16 1.73 1.55
CA ALA A 75 5.82 0.94 2.75
C ALA A 75 5.76 1.80 4.03
N PRO A 76 6.76 2.67 4.33
CA PRO A 76 6.66 3.61 5.45
C PRO A 76 5.45 4.56 5.38
N HIS A 77 5.03 4.99 4.19
CA HIS A 77 3.83 5.82 4.06
C HIS A 77 2.55 5.03 4.37
N ILE A 78 2.44 3.80 3.85
CA ILE A 78 1.27 2.94 4.08
C ILE A 78 1.19 2.48 5.53
N GLN A 79 2.32 2.26 6.21
CA GLN A 79 2.36 1.98 7.65
C GLN A 79 1.54 2.99 8.44
N GLN A 80 1.76 4.29 8.22
CA GLN A 80 0.96 5.30 8.89
C GLN A 80 -0.50 5.24 8.45
N VAL A 81 -0.77 5.20 7.14
CA VAL A 81 -2.14 5.20 6.59
C VAL A 81 -2.98 4.08 7.18
N SER A 82 -2.44 2.86 7.26
CA SER A 82 -3.18 1.68 7.74
C SER A 82 -3.17 1.59 9.26
N MET A 83 -1.99 1.57 9.88
CA MET A 83 -1.86 1.24 11.30
C MET A 83 -2.43 2.35 12.20
N GLU A 84 -2.28 3.63 11.82
CA GLU A 84 -2.87 4.75 12.58
C GLU A 84 -4.40 4.81 12.40
N SER A 85 -4.91 4.43 11.22
CA SER A 85 -6.35 4.42 10.94
C SER A 85 -7.07 3.25 11.61
N ASN A 86 -6.51 2.05 11.53
CA ASN A 86 -7.21 0.80 11.85
C ASN A 86 -6.71 0.11 13.12
N GLY A 87 -5.56 0.49 13.67
CA GLY A 87 -5.04 -0.02 14.94
C GLY A 87 -5.82 0.52 16.14
N LYS A 88 -7.06 0.07 16.31
CA LYS A 88 -8.04 0.59 17.27
C LYS A 88 -8.55 -0.52 18.19
N GLY A 89 -8.87 -0.17 19.43
CA GLY A 89 -9.44 -1.08 20.42
C GLY A 89 -10.93 -0.86 20.71
N VAL A 90 -11.56 0.09 20.02
CA VAL A 90 -12.98 0.47 20.21
C VAL A 90 -13.65 0.68 18.85
N SER A 91 -14.93 0.33 18.74
CA SER A 91 -15.78 0.61 17.58
C SER A 91 -16.26 2.06 17.55
N ILE A 92 -16.91 2.45 16.46
CA ILE A 92 -17.38 3.83 16.20
C ILE A 92 -18.41 4.33 17.23
N ASP A 93 -19.15 3.43 17.86
CA ASP A 93 -20.11 3.70 18.93
C ASP A 93 -19.45 3.74 20.33
N GLY A 94 -18.14 3.51 20.42
CA GLY A 94 -17.37 3.53 21.66
C GLY A 94 -17.33 2.17 22.40
N THR A 95 -17.90 1.11 21.82
CA THR A 95 -17.86 -0.22 22.43
C THR A 95 -16.45 -0.84 22.28
N PRO A 96 -15.86 -1.43 23.34
CA PRO A 96 -14.61 -2.16 23.22
C PRO A 96 -14.70 -3.33 22.24
N LEU A 97 -13.70 -3.49 21.37
CA LEU A 97 -13.65 -4.59 20.42
C LEU A 97 -13.32 -5.91 21.12
N THR A 98 -13.96 -7.01 20.70
CA THR A 98 -13.68 -8.37 21.17
C THR A 98 -12.70 -9.13 20.27
N TYR A 99 -12.08 -8.45 19.32
CA TYR A 99 -11.16 -8.97 18.32
C TYR A 99 -10.05 -7.95 18.04
N GLU A 100 -8.93 -8.41 17.48
CA GLU A 100 -7.83 -7.54 17.06
C GLU A 100 -8.17 -6.85 15.74
N ALA A 101 -7.90 -5.54 15.64
CA ALA A 101 -8.14 -4.74 14.46
C ALA A 101 -6.83 -4.14 13.91
N GLY A 102 -6.75 -4.09 12.58
CA GLY A 102 -5.58 -3.62 11.86
C GLY A 102 -4.45 -4.65 11.81
N GLU A 103 -3.80 -4.72 10.65
CA GLU A 103 -2.58 -5.49 10.44
C GLU A 103 -1.32 -4.69 10.76
N ILE A 104 -0.24 -5.39 11.06
CA ILE A 104 1.11 -4.82 11.13
C ILE A 104 1.68 -4.75 9.72
N ASP A 105 1.81 -3.55 9.18
CA ASP A 105 2.40 -3.33 7.86
C ASP A 105 3.92 -3.17 7.94
N PHE A 106 4.63 -3.85 7.04
CA PHE A 106 6.07 -3.65 6.84
C PHE A 106 6.46 -3.94 5.40
N GLY A 107 7.68 -3.58 5.00
CA GLY A 107 8.13 -3.90 3.66
C GLY A 107 9.39 -3.16 3.24
N GLU A 108 10.01 -3.68 2.18
CA GLU A 108 11.17 -3.12 1.49
C GLU A 108 11.00 -3.38 -0.01
N PRO A 109 11.60 -2.56 -0.89
CA PRO A 109 11.60 -2.86 -2.31
C PRO A 109 12.20 -4.23 -2.65
N GLY A 110 11.65 -4.85 -3.68
CA GLY A 110 12.28 -5.98 -4.35
C GLY A 110 13.46 -5.51 -5.21
N THR A 111 14.59 -6.20 -5.25
CA THR A 111 14.88 -7.52 -4.62
C THR A 111 15.48 -7.43 -3.22
N ASN A 112 15.70 -6.22 -2.65
CA ASN A 112 16.34 -6.04 -1.33
C ASN A 112 15.66 -6.87 -0.23
N GLY A 113 14.32 -6.84 -0.16
CA GLY A 113 13.56 -7.62 0.82
C GLY A 113 13.78 -9.14 0.71
N GLN A 114 14.07 -9.65 -0.49
CA GLN A 114 14.36 -11.07 -0.73
C GLN A 114 15.60 -11.55 0.03
N HIS A 115 16.56 -10.66 0.24
CA HIS A 115 17.81 -10.93 0.94
C HIS A 115 17.81 -10.51 2.41
N SER A 116 16.64 -10.13 2.95
CA SER A 116 16.49 -9.68 4.34
C SER A 116 15.54 -10.60 5.13
N PHE A 117 14.25 -10.65 4.73
CA PHE A 117 13.21 -11.29 5.55
C PHE A 117 12.35 -12.32 4.82
N TYR A 118 12.58 -12.56 3.52
CA TYR A 118 11.80 -13.54 2.75
C TYR A 118 11.94 -14.97 3.27
N GLN A 119 13.07 -15.32 3.91
CA GLN A 119 13.24 -16.62 4.55
C GLN A 119 12.14 -16.91 5.58
N LEU A 120 11.74 -15.89 6.37
CA LEU A 120 10.65 -16.02 7.34
C LEU A 120 9.29 -16.11 6.65
N ILE A 121 9.08 -15.37 5.56
CA ILE A 121 7.84 -15.44 4.77
C ILE A 121 7.66 -16.83 4.15
N HIS A 122 8.73 -17.45 3.66
CA HIS A 122 8.67 -18.74 2.97
C HIS A 122 8.61 -19.95 3.91
N GLN A 123 9.34 -19.94 5.04
CA GLN A 123 9.49 -21.12 5.90
C GLN A 123 9.07 -20.89 7.36
N GLY A 124 8.76 -19.65 7.73
CA GLY A 124 8.38 -19.27 9.08
C GLY A 124 6.89 -19.03 9.22
N ARG A 125 6.50 -17.76 9.42
CA ARG A 125 5.11 -17.36 9.61
C ARG A 125 4.47 -17.00 8.28
N ILE A 126 3.19 -17.33 8.13
CA ILE A 126 2.41 -16.90 6.97
C ILE A 126 2.22 -15.38 7.07
N ILE A 127 2.67 -14.68 6.05
CA ILE A 127 2.55 -13.24 5.90
C ILE A 127 2.00 -12.97 4.50
N PRO A 128 0.75 -12.51 4.35
CA PRO A 128 0.22 -12.01 3.08
C PRO A 128 1.12 -10.93 2.49
N CYS A 129 1.32 -10.99 1.17
CA CYS A 129 2.27 -10.12 0.46
C CYS A 129 1.58 -9.38 -0.68
N ASP A 130 1.69 -8.05 -0.67
CA ASP A 130 1.26 -7.18 -1.76
C ASP A 130 2.46 -6.83 -2.65
N PHE A 131 2.53 -7.50 -3.80
CA PHE A 131 3.54 -7.27 -4.81
C PHE A 131 3.12 -6.16 -5.77
N ILE A 132 3.98 -5.16 -5.95
CA ILE A 132 3.73 -4.02 -6.86
C ILE A 132 4.83 -3.99 -7.92
N GLY A 133 4.46 -4.09 -9.19
CA GLY A 133 5.40 -4.05 -10.32
C GLY A 133 5.08 -2.92 -11.29
N ILE A 134 6.12 -2.41 -11.98
CA ILE A 134 5.99 -1.43 -13.06
C ILE A 134 6.56 -2.05 -14.33
N ILE A 135 5.80 -1.99 -15.43
CA ILE A 135 6.17 -2.66 -16.70
C ILE A 135 7.38 -1.99 -17.36
N LYS A 136 7.56 -0.67 -17.19
CA LYS A 136 8.66 0.11 -17.79
C LYS A 136 9.58 0.67 -16.71
N SER A 137 10.89 0.48 -16.87
CA SER A 137 11.89 1.11 -16.02
C SER A 137 11.97 2.61 -16.29
N GLN A 138 12.08 3.40 -15.21
CA GLN A 138 12.39 4.84 -15.28
C GLN A 138 13.75 5.11 -15.96
N GLN A 139 14.67 4.15 -15.85
CA GLN A 139 15.99 4.17 -16.48
C GLN A 139 16.15 2.88 -17.30
N SER A 140 15.52 2.86 -18.48
CA SER A 140 15.64 1.71 -19.39
C SER A 140 17.06 1.63 -19.93
N VAL A 141 17.76 0.52 -19.67
CA VAL A 141 19.08 0.26 -20.23
C VAL A 141 18.90 -0.55 -21.50
N TYR A 142 19.30 0.02 -22.64
CA TYR A 142 19.41 -0.71 -23.89
C TYR A 142 20.78 -1.37 -23.95
N LEU A 143 20.83 -2.68 -23.75
CA LEU A 143 22.02 -3.45 -24.05
C LEU A 143 22.12 -3.60 -25.57
N LYS A 144 23.23 -3.17 -26.17
CA LYS A 144 23.52 -3.50 -27.56
C LYS A 144 23.75 -5.01 -27.64
N GLY A 145 22.80 -5.72 -28.22
CA GLY A 145 22.99 -7.07 -28.74
C GLY A 145 23.69 -7.06 -30.07
#